data_AF-F9P6Y0-F1
#
_entry.id   AF-F9P6Y0-F1
#
_cell.length_a   1.000
_cell.length_b   1.000
_cell.length_c   1.000
_cell.angle_alpha   90.00
_cell.angle_beta   90.00
_cell.angle_gamma   90.00
#
_symmetry.space_group_name_H-M   'P 1'
#
loop_
_entity.id
_entity.type
_entity.pdbx_description
1 polymer ?
#
loop_
_entity_poly.entity_id
_entity_poly.type
_entity_poly.pdbx_seq_one_letter_code
_entity_poly.pdbx_strand_id
1 'polypeptide(L)'
;MSYQIVVSKNSFDSISGIVIGGYGSEELFPSLVSYEISYAFRDKIKIEKTNSNNVDLLNSDASIVPFAQSDMISTILTGMDPFMNKVVSQSIIGLNNLSEDEKYNIINQISEQQKQQFINPILGVVRTLALPELANMAETLVNLTSFKRHITDSLETVGGPVDVLVISKGDGPIWINRKEYFDISKNLEYSNRKRR
;
A
#
# COMPACT_ATOMS: atom_id res chain seq x y z
N MET A 1 31.64 -14.52 -28.15
CA MET A 1 31.95 -14.20 -26.75
C MET A 1 30.64 -14.07 -25.99
N SER A 2 30.38 -15.00 -25.08
CA SER A 2 29.20 -15.01 -24.20
C SER A 2 29.57 -14.30 -22.91
N TYR A 3 29.10 -13.07 -22.74
CA TYR A 3 29.24 -12.34 -21.48
C TYR A 3 28.13 -12.82 -20.53
N GLN A 4 28.48 -13.35 -19.37
CA GLN A 4 27.56 -13.51 -18.25
C GLN A 4 27.69 -12.27 -17.37
N ILE A 5 26.62 -11.50 -17.29
CA ILE A 5 26.55 -10.38 -16.36
C ILE A 5 25.97 -10.93 -15.05
N VAL A 6 26.78 -10.93 -13.99
CA VAL A 6 26.35 -11.20 -12.63
C VAL A 6 26.13 -9.85 -11.96
N VAL A 7 24.87 -9.46 -11.76
CA VAL A 7 24.53 -8.22 -11.03
C VAL A 7 24.19 -8.58 -9.59
N SER A 8 25.15 -8.31 -8.70
CA SER A 8 24.95 -8.28 -7.25
C SER A 8 23.94 -7.16 -6.88
N LYS A 9 23.17 -7.34 -5.80
CA LYS A 9 22.30 -6.30 -5.22
C LYS A 9 23.12 -5.01 -5.08
N ASN A 10 22.79 -3.99 -5.87
CA ASN A 10 23.49 -2.71 -5.84
C ASN A 10 22.56 -1.64 -5.25
N SER A 11 23.08 -0.83 -4.34
CA SER A 11 22.32 0.19 -3.60
C SER A 11 21.86 1.37 -4.45
N PHE A 12 22.15 1.35 -5.75
CA PHE A 12 21.84 2.40 -6.74
C PHE A 12 20.79 1.98 -7.79
N ASP A 13 20.17 0.79 -7.64
CA ASP A 13 19.13 0.33 -8.58
C ASP A 13 17.87 1.20 -8.44
N SER A 14 17.48 1.88 -9.51
CA SER A 14 16.19 2.57 -9.62
C SER A 14 15.09 1.55 -9.91
N ILE A 15 14.43 1.06 -8.87
CA ILE A 15 13.39 0.03 -8.98
C ILE A 15 12.04 0.67 -9.30
N SER A 16 11.30 0.07 -10.24
CA SER A 16 9.89 0.41 -10.50
C SER A 16 8.98 -0.72 -10.02
N GLY A 17 7.94 -0.37 -9.26
CA GLY A 17 6.91 -1.32 -8.85
C GLY A 17 5.75 -1.38 -9.86
N ILE A 18 5.31 -2.59 -10.20
CA ILE A 18 4.05 -2.83 -10.92
C ILE A 18 3.13 -3.62 -10.01
N VAL A 19 1.88 -3.18 -9.92
CA VAL A 19 0.82 -3.85 -9.16
C VAL A 19 -0.31 -4.17 -10.10
N ILE A 20 -0.76 -5.42 -10.07
CA ILE A 20 -1.92 -5.91 -10.81
C ILE A 20 -2.92 -6.41 -9.77
N GLY A 21 -4.10 -5.80 -9.72
CA GLY A 21 -5.17 -6.20 -8.81
C GLY A 21 -6.50 -6.27 -9.55
N GLY A 22 -7.36 -7.19 -9.15
CA GLY A 22 -8.67 -7.39 -9.78
C GLY A 22 -9.18 -8.81 -9.58
N TYR A 23 -9.89 -9.33 -10.59
CA TYR A 23 -10.41 -10.69 -10.60
C TYR A 23 -9.95 -11.39 -11.89
N GLY A 24 -9.30 -12.53 -11.76
CA GLY A 24 -9.07 -13.45 -12.87
C GLY A 24 -10.38 -14.08 -13.37
N SER A 25 -10.35 -14.64 -14.58
CA SER A 25 -11.55 -15.28 -15.19
C SER A 25 -12.10 -16.42 -14.32
N GLU A 26 -11.22 -17.15 -13.65
CA GLU A 26 -11.56 -18.28 -12.78
C GLU A 26 -11.58 -17.89 -11.28
N GLU A 27 -11.24 -16.65 -10.93
CA GLU A 27 -11.09 -16.24 -9.53
C GLU A 27 -12.44 -15.79 -8.95
N LEU A 28 -12.81 -16.35 -7.81
CA LEU A 28 -14.03 -15.97 -7.08
C LEU A 28 -13.86 -14.70 -6.25
N PHE A 29 -12.64 -14.44 -5.79
CA PHE A 29 -12.28 -13.35 -4.87
C PHE A 29 -11.22 -12.45 -5.52
N PRO A 30 -11.08 -11.19 -5.03
CA PRO A 30 -10.06 -10.31 -5.56
C PRO A 30 -8.66 -10.84 -5.26
N SER A 31 -7.80 -10.75 -6.27
CA SER A 31 -6.39 -11.09 -6.17
C SER A 31 -5.52 -9.88 -6.44
N LEU A 32 -4.30 -9.93 -5.91
CA LEU A 32 -3.29 -8.93 -6.13
C LEU A 32 -1.92 -9.59 -6.30
N VAL A 33 -1.18 -9.16 -7.31
CA VAL A 33 0.22 -9.48 -7.51
C VAL A 33 1.04 -8.22 -7.74
N SER A 34 2.21 -8.14 -7.11
CA SER A 34 3.18 -7.07 -7.34
C SER A 34 4.52 -7.60 -7.80
N TYR A 35 5.15 -6.79 -8.66
CA TYR A 35 6.47 -7.04 -9.22
C TYR A 35 7.34 -5.82 -9.02
N GLU A 36 8.62 -6.05 -8.76
CA GLU A 36 9.67 -5.05 -8.84
C GLU A 36 10.50 -5.27 -10.10
N ILE A 37 10.72 -4.20 -10.84
CA ILE A 37 11.47 -4.18 -12.08
C ILE A 37 12.72 -3.33 -11.85
N SER A 38 13.90 -3.93 -11.97
CA SER A 38 15.17 -3.24 -11.72
C SER A 38 15.75 -2.63 -13.00
N TYR A 39 15.94 -3.43 -14.05
CA TYR A 39 16.51 -2.97 -15.32
C TYR A 39 16.17 -3.92 -16.48
N ALA A 40 16.23 -3.39 -17.69
CA ALA A 40 16.15 -4.14 -18.93
C ALA A 40 17.54 -4.21 -19.59
N PHE A 41 17.95 -5.39 -20.03
CA PHE A 41 19.16 -5.59 -20.80
C PHE A 41 18.84 -6.43 -22.04
N ARG A 42 18.96 -5.81 -23.22
CA ARG A 42 18.45 -6.37 -24.50
C ARG A 42 16.97 -6.72 -24.34
N ASP A 43 16.58 -7.95 -24.68
CA ASP A 43 15.19 -8.43 -24.63
C ASP A 43 14.82 -9.11 -23.30
N LYS A 44 15.63 -8.91 -22.25
CA LYS A 44 15.40 -9.50 -20.92
C LYS A 44 15.23 -8.41 -19.88
N ILE A 45 14.19 -8.55 -19.07
CA ILE A 45 13.92 -7.67 -17.93
C ILE A 45 14.24 -8.47 -16.66
N LYS A 46 14.98 -7.85 -15.74
CA LYS A 46 15.10 -8.37 -14.38
C LYS A 46 13.84 -7.99 -13.60
N ILE A 47 13.01 -8.99 -13.33
CA ILE A 47 11.75 -8.85 -12.61
C ILE A 47 11.79 -9.77 -11.40
N GLU A 48 11.38 -9.25 -10.24
CA GLU A 48 11.20 -10.01 -9.01
C GLU A 48 9.73 -9.90 -8.58
N LYS A 49 9.10 -11.04 -8.29
CA LYS A 49 7.75 -11.04 -7.69
C LYS A 49 7.90 -10.71 -6.21
N THR A 50 7.34 -9.59 -5.77
CA THR A 50 7.59 -9.06 -4.41
C THR A 50 6.48 -9.36 -3.43
N ASN A 51 5.22 -9.30 -3.86
CA ASN A 51 4.08 -9.73 -3.07
C ASN A 51 3.05 -10.44 -3.96
N SER A 52 2.37 -11.42 -3.39
CA SER A 52 1.06 -11.83 -3.89
C SER A 52 0.14 -11.99 -2.71
N ASN A 53 -0.93 -11.21 -2.69
CA ASN A 53 -1.96 -11.27 -1.69
C ASN A 53 -3.25 -11.69 -2.38
N ASN A 54 -3.76 -12.84 -1.98
CA ASN A 54 -5.08 -13.30 -2.39
C ASN A 54 -5.99 -13.14 -1.19
N VAL A 55 -7.13 -12.49 -1.39
CA VAL A 55 -8.20 -12.51 -0.41
C VAL A 55 -8.96 -13.81 -0.64
N ASP A 56 -9.14 -14.62 0.40
CA ASP A 56 -9.90 -15.86 0.37
C ASP A 56 -10.76 -16.01 1.65
N LEU A 57 -11.79 -16.87 1.60
CA LEU A 57 -12.68 -17.09 2.75
C LEU A 57 -12.02 -17.81 3.93
N LEU A 58 -10.83 -18.41 3.74
CA LEU A 58 -10.22 -19.34 4.69
C LEU A 58 -9.08 -18.72 5.50
N ASN A 59 -8.32 -17.80 4.89
CA ASN A 59 -7.06 -17.28 5.42
C ASN A 59 -7.03 -15.74 5.48
N SER A 60 -7.70 -15.04 4.56
CA SER A 60 -7.77 -13.57 4.56
C SER A 60 -8.98 -13.08 3.78
N ASP A 61 -10.08 -12.78 4.47
CA ASP A 61 -11.34 -12.26 3.92
C ASP A 61 -11.35 -10.73 3.73
N ALA A 62 -10.29 -10.05 4.17
CA ALA A 62 -10.02 -8.65 3.87
C ALA A 62 -8.52 -8.36 3.98
N SER A 63 -8.03 -7.44 3.14
CA SER A 63 -6.64 -6.97 3.20
C SER A 63 -6.53 -5.49 2.86
N ILE A 64 -5.54 -4.82 3.47
CA ILE A 64 -5.11 -3.46 3.12
C ILE A 64 -3.64 -3.55 2.75
N VAL A 65 -3.30 -3.22 1.49
CA VAL A 65 -1.94 -3.37 0.97
C VAL A 65 -1.44 -2.03 0.42
N PRO A 66 -0.58 -1.31 1.18
CA PRO A 66 0.03 -0.08 0.68
C PRO A 66 1.25 -0.38 -0.22
N PHE A 67 1.31 0.24 -1.40
CA PHE A 67 2.47 0.15 -2.32
C PHE A 67 3.28 1.43 -2.41
N ALA A 68 2.63 2.56 -2.18
CA ALA A 68 3.30 3.84 -2.01
C ALA A 68 3.71 4.00 -0.54
N GLN A 69 4.62 4.95 -0.31
CA GLN A 69 5.22 5.30 0.98
C GLN A 69 4.28 5.00 2.19
N SER A 70 4.54 3.87 2.86
CA SER A 70 3.57 3.12 3.67
C SER A 70 3.56 3.47 5.15
N ASP A 71 4.53 4.24 5.63
CA ASP A 71 4.78 4.39 7.07
C ASP A 71 3.55 4.85 7.84
N MET A 72 2.78 5.80 7.30
CA MET A 72 1.55 6.27 7.96
C MET A 72 0.44 5.25 7.98
N ILE A 73 0.26 4.54 6.88
CA ILE A 73 -0.73 3.47 6.80
C ILE A 73 -0.36 2.38 7.80
N SER A 74 0.92 1.99 7.85
CA SER A 74 1.43 1.04 8.84
C SER A 74 1.15 1.49 10.26
N THR A 75 1.42 2.75 10.63
CA THR A 75 1.12 3.28 11.97
C THR A 75 -0.36 3.19 12.32
N ILE A 76 -1.25 3.51 11.37
CA ILE A 76 -2.70 3.42 11.59
C ILE A 76 -3.14 1.96 11.79
N LEU A 77 -2.61 1.05 10.97
CA LEU A 77 -2.98 -0.36 11.03
C LEU A 77 -2.43 -1.06 12.27
N THR A 78 -1.18 -0.81 12.64
CA THR A 78 -0.50 -1.52 13.74
C THR A 78 -0.57 -0.80 15.08
N GLY A 79 -0.97 0.48 15.09
CA GLY A 79 -0.94 1.34 16.26
C GLY A 79 0.45 1.86 16.65
N MET A 80 1.51 1.52 15.90
CA MET A 80 2.88 1.91 16.21
C MET A 80 3.65 2.31 14.95
N ASP A 81 4.35 3.44 15.03
CA ASP A 81 5.22 3.88 13.95
C ASP A 81 6.30 2.82 13.63
N PRO A 82 6.56 2.49 12.34
CA PRO A 82 7.52 1.46 11.98
C PRO A 82 8.93 1.68 12.53
N PHE A 83 9.38 2.93 12.60
CA PHE A 83 10.68 3.24 13.20
C PHE A 83 10.67 2.95 14.69
N MET A 84 9.62 3.34 15.40
CA MET A 84 9.48 3.04 16.83
C MET A 84 9.41 1.53 17.09
N ASN A 85 8.69 0.78 16.25
CA ASN A 85 8.61 -0.68 16.36
C ASN A 85 10.00 -1.32 16.19
N LYS A 86 10.80 -0.83 15.24
CA LYS A 86 12.20 -1.25 15.06
C LYS A 86 13.05 -0.91 16.29
N VAL A 87 12.94 0.30 16.85
CA VAL A 87 13.68 0.70 18.06
C VAL A 87 13.34 -0.20 19.24
N VAL A 88 12.05 -0.49 19.47
CA VAL A 88 11.60 -1.38 20.54
C VAL A 88 12.17 -2.79 20.33
N SER A 89 12.02 -3.34 19.13
CA SER A 89 12.53 -4.67 18.78
C SER A 89 14.04 -4.78 18.97
N GLN A 90 14.80 -3.78 18.49
CA GLN A 90 16.26 -3.73 18.66
C GLN A 90 16.66 -3.56 20.12
N SER A 91 15.91 -2.79 20.90
CA SER A 91 16.17 -2.62 22.34
C SER A 91 15.98 -3.95 23.08
N ILE A 92 14.96 -4.73 22.74
CA ILE A 92 14.72 -6.07 23.30
C ILE A 92 15.85 -7.03 22.90
N ILE A 93 16.23 -7.04 21.62
CA ILE A 93 17.32 -7.89 21.12
C ILE A 93 18.65 -7.57 21.83
N GLY A 94 18.91 -6.30 22.13
CA GLY A 94 20.10 -5.83 22.84
C GLY A 94 20.16 -6.16 24.34
N LEU A 95 19.11 -6.76 24.94
CA LEU A 95 19.13 -7.15 26.35
C LEU A 95 19.99 -8.40 26.55
N ASN A 96 21.18 -8.24 27.14
CA ASN A 96 22.12 -9.36 27.35
C ASN A 96 21.69 -10.35 28.45
N ASN A 97 20.72 -9.97 29.30
CA ASN A 97 20.31 -10.78 30.45
C ASN A 97 19.16 -11.77 30.12
N LEU A 98 18.67 -11.77 28.89
CA LEU A 98 17.60 -12.65 28.42
C LEU A 98 18.15 -13.62 27.38
N SER A 99 17.62 -14.85 27.38
CA SER A 99 17.84 -15.79 26.30
C SER A 99 17.19 -15.31 24.99
N GLU A 100 17.62 -15.86 23.85
CA GLU A 100 17.03 -15.53 22.55
C GLU A 100 15.54 -15.88 22.51
N ASP A 101 15.14 -17.02 23.08
CA ASP A 101 13.73 -17.44 23.12
C ASP A 101 12.85 -16.44 23.91
N GLU A 102 13.34 -15.93 25.04
CA GLU A 102 12.63 -14.91 25.82
C GLU A 102 12.46 -13.61 25.03
N LYS A 103 13.49 -13.17 24.31
CA LYS A 103 13.43 -11.98 23.44
C LYS A 103 12.40 -12.15 22.33
N TYR A 104 12.42 -13.29 21.64
CA TYR A 104 11.44 -13.60 20.59
C TYR A 104 10.02 -13.67 21.16
N ASN A 105 9.85 -14.24 22.36
CA ASN A 105 8.55 -14.30 23.02
C ASN A 105 7.99 -12.90 23.31
N ILE A 106 8.80 -11.98 23.80
CA ILE A 106 8.37 -10.58 24.05
C ILE A 106 7.98 -9.89 22.74
N ILE A 107 8.81 -10.01 21.70
CA ILE A 107 8.53 -9.41 20.38
C ILE A 107 7.22 -9.97 19.80
N ASN A 108 7.03 -11.29 19.89
CA ASN A 108 5.81 -11.95 19.44
C ASN A 108 4.59 -11.50 20.25
N GLN A 109 4.71 -11.35 21.58
CA GLN A 109 3.63 -10.83 22.41
C GLN A 109 3.22 -9.42 21.99
N ILE A 110 4.18 -8.53 21.73
CA ILE A 110 3.89 -7.17 21.24
C ILE A 110 3.20 -7.24 19.89
N SER A 111 3.69 -8.05 18.96
CA SER A 111 3.10 -8.23 17.63
C SER A 111 1.66 -8.77 17.71
N GLU A 112 1.40 -9.75 18.57
CA GLU A 112 0.07 -10.30 18.77
C GLU A 112 -0.87 -9.27 19.41
N GLN A 113 -0.41 -8.45 20.36
CA GLN A 113 -1.22 -7.35 20.90
C GLN A 113 -1.52 -6.29 19.82
N GLN A 114 -0.56 -5.96 18.96
CA GLN A 114 -0.79 -5.06 17.82
C GLN A 114 -1.87 -5.61 16.88
N LYS A 115 -1.81 -6.90 16.56
CA LYS A 115 -2.82 -7.57 15.74
C LYS A 115 -4.20 -7.50 16.38
N GLN A 116 -4.33 -7.93 17.64
CA GLN A 116 -5.63 -8.03 18.30
C GLN A 116 -6.26 -6.66 18.58
N GLN A 117 -5.46 -5.67 18.96
CA GLN A 117 -5.97 -4.36 19.38
C GLN A 117 -6.17 -3.38 18.22
N PHE A 118 -5.39 -3.49 17.14
CA PHE A 118 -5.40 -2.50 16.05
C PHE A 118 -5.75 -3.12 14.70
N ILE A 119 -5.02 -4.16 14.25
CA ILE A 119 -5.18 -4.70 12.89
C ILE A 119 -6.53 -5.41 12.73
N ASN A 120 -6.86 -6.34 13.63
CA ASN A 120 -8.06 -7.17 13.53
C ASN A 120 -9.36 -6.33 13.58
N PRO A 121 -9.51 -5.33 14.47
CA PRO A 121 -10.67 -4.45 14.43
C PRO A 121 -10.83 -3.69 13.12
N ILE A 122 -9.73 -3.16 12.55
CA ILE A 122 -9.76 -2.44 11.28
C ILE A 122 -10.15 -3.37 10.14
N LEU A 123 -9.56 -4.57 10.07
CA LEU A 123 -9.95 -5.57 9.08
C LEU A 123 -11.41 -6.02 9.27
N GLY A 124 -11.87 -6.11 10.51
CA GLY A 124 -13.27 -6.37 10.85
C GLY A 124 -14.24 -5.35 10.25
N VAL A 125 -13.88 -4.06 10.28
CA VAL A 125 -14.64 -3.00 9.61
C VAL A 125 -14.56 -3.15 8.09
N VAL A 126 -13.37 -3.34 7.52
CA VAL A 126 -13.19 -3.47 6.05
C VAL A 126 -14.07 -4.58 5.47
N ARG A 127 -14.27 -5.68 6.20
CA ARG A 127 -15.13 -6.81 5.78
C ARG A 127 -16.60 -6.42 5.64
N THR A 128 -17.06 -5.41 6.36
CA THR A 128 -18.48 -5.03 6.41
C THR A 128 -18.81 -3.77 5.62
N LEU A 129 -17.80 -2.99 5.22
CA LEU A 129 -17.98 -1.76 4.45
C LEU A 129 -18.59 -2.03 3.07
N ALA A 130 -19.52 -1.18 2.65
CA ALA A 130 -19.96 -1.15 1.27
C ALA A 130 -18.85 -0.58 0.35
N LEU A 131 -18.94 -0.85 -0.96
CA LEU A 131 -17.95 -0.38 -1.95
C LEU A 131 -17.65 1.14 -1.86
N PRO A 132 -18.64 2.04 -1.71
CA PRO A 132 -18.35 3.48 -1.56
C PRO A 132 -17.61 3.82 -0.27
N GLU A 133 -17.92 3.13 0.83
CA GLU A 133 -17.25 3.35 2.11
C GLU A 133 -15.81 2.83 2.09
N LEU A 134 -15.58 1.69 1.43
CA LEU A 134 -14.24 1.16 1.19
C LEU A 134 -13.40 2.14 0.36
N ALA A 135 -13.99 2.76 -0.66
CA ALA A 135 -13.33 3.80 -1.45
C ALA A 135 -12.97 5.03 -0.60
N ASN A 136 -13.91 5.51 0.23
CA ASN A 136 -13.66 6.63 1.14
C ASN A 136 -12.55 6.32 2.16
N MET A 137 -12.51 5.10 2.68
CA MET A 137 -11.45 4.65 3.59
C MET A 137 -10.08 4.64 2.90
N ALA A 138 -10.00 4.11 1.67
CA ALA A 138 -8.77 4.10 0.88
C ALA A 138 -8.27 5.53 0.61
N GLU A 139 -9.16 6.44 0.20
CA GLU A 139 -8.83 7.86 0.00
C GLU A 139 -8.33 8.50 1.29
N THR A 140 -9.00 8.25 2.42
CA THR A 140 -8.62 8.80 3.73
C THR A 140 -7.21 8.37 4.14
N LEU A 141 -6.87 7.10 3.97
CA LEU A 141 -5.53 6.58 4.27
C LEU A 141 -4.43 7.23 3.41
N VAL A 142 -4.70 7.44 2.12
CA VAL A 142 -3.77 8.14 1.22
C VAL A 142 -3.64 9.61 1.62
N ASN A 143 -4.75 10.29 1.92
CA ASN A 143 -4.74 11.69 2.33
C ASN A 143 -3.99 11.91 3.65
N LEU A 144 -4.17 11.05 4.65
CA LEU A 144 -3.41 11.11 5.91
C LEU A 144 -1.90 10.98 5.69
N THR A 145 -1.54 10.13 4.74
CA THR A 145 -0.14 9.91 4.35
C THR A 145 0.45 11.15 3.69
N SER A 146 -0.27 11.76 2.73
CA SER A 146 0.12 13.02 2.09
C SER A 146 0.19 14.17 3.11
N PHE A 147 -0.76 14.23 4.04
CA PHE A 147 -0.83 15.27 5.08
C PHE A 147 0.38 15.24 6.01
N LYS A 148 0.80 14.06 6.52
CA LYS A 148 2.02 13.98 7.34
C LYS A 148 3.22 14.55 6.61
N ARG A 149 3.39 14.22 5.32
CA ARG A 149 4.53 14.71 4.53
C ARG A 149 4.53 16.21 4.37
N HIS A 150 3.36 16.77 4.09
CA HIS A 150 3.20 18.22 3.98
C HIS A 150 3.64 18.94 5.26
N ILE A 151 3.46 18.34 6.43
CA ILE A 151 3.86 18.92 7.71
C ILE A 151 5.34 18.63 8.04
N THR A 152 5.87 17.47 7.68
CA THR A 152 7.22 17.04 8.08
C THR A 152 8.34 17.42 7.12
N ASP A 153 8.02 18.04 5.98
CA ASP A 153 8.93 18.59 4.96
C ASP A 153 10.14 17.71 4.57
N SER A 154 9.93 16.86 3.58
CA SER A 154 10.99 16.26 2.76
C SER A 154 10.48 16.13 1.33
N LEU A 155 11.11 16.85 0.39
CA LEU A 155 10.94 16.83 -1.07
C LEU A 155 9.69 16.07 -1.58
N GLU A 156 8.65 16.81 -1.95
CA GLU A 156 7.41 16.28 -2.54
C GLU A 156 7.72 15.33 -3.71
N THR A 157 7.37 14.05 -3.55
CA THR A 157 7.37 13.08 -4.67
C THR A 157 5.96 12.59 -5.01
N VAL A 158 4.99 12.81 -4.12
CA VAL A 158 3.56 12.54 -4.33
C VAL A 158 2.74 13.59 -3.60
N GLY A 159 1.84 14.23 -4.34
CA GLY A 159 0.95 15.28 -3.85
C GLY A 159 -0.19 15.50 -4.84
N GLY A 160 -1.23 16.20 -4.40
CA GLY A 160 -2.39 16.50 -5.24
C GLY A 160 -3.59 15.57 -4.99
N PRO A 161 -4.56 15.58 -5.92
CA PRO A 161 -5.82 14.90 -5.73
C PRO A 161 -5.70 13.37 -5.75
N VAL A 162 -6.40 12.70 -4.85
CA VAL A 162 -6.51 11.23 -4.84
C VAL A 162 -7.72 10.84 -5.69
N ASP A 163 -7.47 9.97 -6.67
CA ASP A 163 -8.50 9.27 -7.42
C ASP A 163 -8.64 7.84 -6.87
N VAL A 164 -9.86 7.32 -6.83
CA VAL A 164 -10.17 5.99 -6.30
C VAL A 164 -10.93 5.17 -7.34
N LEU A 165 -10.32 4.08 -7.75
CA LEU A 165 -10.94 3.04 -8.57
C LEU A 165 -11.34 1.86 -7.68
N VAL A 166 -12.58 1.42 -7.80
CA VAL A 166 -13.07 0.18 -7.20
C VAL A 166 -13.27 -0.84 -8.31
N ILE A 167 -12.86 -2.09 -8.05
CA ILE A 167 -13.09 -3.21 -8.95
C ILE A 167 -13.94 -4.23 -8.20
N SER A 168 -15.15 -4.50 -8.71
CA SER A 168 -15.99 -5.59 -8.24
C SER A 168 -16.07 -6.68 -9.32
N LYS A 169 -16.38 -7.93 -8.93
CA LYS A 169 -16.54 -9.02 -9.89
C LYS A 169 -17.73 -8.79 -10.84
N GLY A 170 -18.79 -8.16 -10.36
CA GLY A 170 -20.02 -7.92 -11.12
C GLY A 170 -19.94 -6.71 -12.05
N ASP A 171 -19.33 -5.62 -11.57
CA ASP A 171 -19.40 -4.32 -12.25
C ASP A 171 -18.08 -3.96 -12.95
N GLY A 172 -16.99 -4.69 -12.66
CA GLY A 172 -15.67 -4.36 -13.16
C GLY A 172 -15.13 -3.04 -12.56
N PRO A 173 -14.22 -2.35 -13.25
CA PRO A 173 -13.59 -1.14 -12.75
C PRO A 173 -14.52 0.08 -12.81
N ILE A 174 -14.77 0.70 -11.66
CA ILE A 174 -15.56 1.92 -11.49
C ILE A 174 -14.76 2.96 -10.74
N TRP A 175 -14.65 4.17 -11.30
CA TRP A 175 -14.09 5.33 -10.60
C TRP A 175 -15.14 5.89 -9.62
N ILE A 176 -14.96 5.66 -8.33
CA ILE A 176 -15.87 6.19 -7.30
C ILE A 176 -15.51 7.64 -6.96
N ASN A 177 -14.22 7.96 -6.94
CA ASN A 177 -13.77 9.33 -6.83
C ASN A 177 -12.75 9.62 -7.92
N ARG A 178 -13.00 10.65 -8.73
CA ARG A 178 -12.10 11.08 -9.79
C ARG A 178 -12.12 12.59 -9.85
N LYS A 179 -10.99 13.22 -9.58
CA LYS A 179 -10.90 14.67 -9.66
C LYS A 179 -10.77 15.08 -11.11
N GLU A 180 -11.86 15.64 -11.62
CA GLU A 180 -11.83 16.29 -12.92
C GLU A 180 -11.00 17.56 -12.82
N TYR A 181 -9.94 17.67 -13.64
CA TYR A 181 -9.12 18.89 -13.74
C TYR A 181 -9.98 20.13 -14.03
N PHE A 182 -11.10 19.95 -14.76
CA PHE A 182 -11.97 21.04 -15.15
C PHE A 182 -13.41 20.57 -15.28
N ASP A 183 -14.27 21.08 -14.40
CA ASP A 183 -15.72 20.87 -14.43
C ASP A 183 -16.39 22.15 -14.96
N ILE A 184 -16.97 22.08 -16.16
CA ILE A 184 -17.62 23.22 -16.82
C ILE A 184 -18.80 23.76 -16.00
N SER A 185 -19.49 22.89 -15.24
CA SER A 185 -20.66 23.27 -14.43
C SER A 185 -20.25 24.15 -13.24
N LYS A 186 -19.03 23.95 -12.74
CA LYS A 186 -18.42 24.76 -11.66
C LYS A 186 -17.69 26.01 -12.17
N ASN A 187 -17.49 26.13 -13.49
CA ASN A 187 -16.70 27.19 -14.12
C ASN A 187 -17.48 27.89 -15.24
N LEU A 188 -18.74 28.26 -14.98
CA LEU A 188 -19.63 28.90 -15.96
C LEU A 188 -19.01 30.13 -16.62
N GLU A 189 -18.24 30.93 -15.89
CA GLU A 189 -17.56 32.11 -16.45
C GLU A 189 -16.49 31.77 -17.50
N TYR A 190 -15.82 30.62 -17.39
CA TYR A 190 -14.90 30.14 -18.42
C TYR A 190 -15.65 29.91 -19.73
N SER A 191 -16.84 29.30 -19.67
CA SER A 191 -17.70 29.10 -20.84
C SER A 191 -18.14 30.42 -21.46
N ASN A 192 -18.47 31.42 -20.62
CA ASN A 192 -18.92 32.74 -21.06
C ASN A 192 -17.79 33.52 -21.74
N ARG A 193 -16.54 33.34 -21.32
CA ARG A 193 -15.36 33.98 -21.96
C ARG A 193 -15.03 33.37 -23.33
N LYS A 194 -15.26 32.07 -23.53
CA LYS A 194 -14.99 31.38 -24.81
C LYS A 194 -16.12 31.47 -25.84
N ARG A 195 -17.28 32.05 -25.47
CA ARG A 195 -18.42 32.29 -26.35
C ARG A 195 -18.41 33.68 -27.02
N ARG A 196 -17.40 34.51 -26.74
CA ARG A 196 -17.11 35.76 -27.47
C ARG A 196 -16.08 35.49 -28.55
#